data_AF-A0A2P2NIA4-F1
#
_entry.id   AF-A0A2P2NIA4-F1
#
_cell.length_a   1.000
_cell.length_b   1.000
_cell.length_c   1.000
_cell.angle_alpha   90.00
_cell.angle_beta   90.00
_cell.angle_gamma   90.00
#
_symmetry.space_group_name_H-M   'P 1'
#
loop_
_entity.id
_entity.type
_entity.pdbx_description
1 polymer ?
#
loop_
_entity_poly.entity_id
_entity_poly.type
_entity_poly.pdbx_seq_one_letter_code
_entity_poly.pdbx_strand_id
1 'polypeptide(L)'
;MNFYGATKDWKKRPIECICRAGEVIFVPNGWWHLVINLEESVAITHNYVSRRNLLNVLEFLERPNASDLVSGTRDRVNLHGKFKNAIEATFPGTINHLMQKAEEKKVQQKKFSFWDSVADSHAGAFKFCF
;
A
#
# COMPACT_ATOMS: atom_id res chain seq x y z
N MET A 1 13.95 4.67 -27.46
CA MET A 1 14.81 3.82 -26.60
C MET A 1 13.87 3.07 -25.65
N ASN A 2 13.87 1.74 -25.65
CA ASN A 2 13.03 0.97 -24.72
C ASN A 2 13.91 0.24 -23.68
N PHE A 3 13.40 0.09 -22.46
CA PHE A 3 14.16 -0.47 -21.34
C PHE A 3 13.92 -1.98 -21.16
N TYR A 4 13.18 -2.63 -22.06
CA TYR A 4 12.82 -4.05 -21.96
C TYR A 4 14.02 -4.99 -21.94
N GLY A 5 15.14 -4.61 -22.56
CA GLY A 5 16.38 -5.39 -22.47
C GLY A 5 16.88 -5.48 -21.03
N ALA A 6 16.82 -4.37 -20.29
CA ALA A 6 17.32 -4.27 -18.92
C ALA A 6 16.41 -4.97 -17.89
N THR A 7 15.11 -5.15 -18.19
CA THR A 7 14.15 -5.78 -17.27
C THR A 7 14.16 -7.31 -17.33
N LYS A 8 14.90 -7.92 -18.25
CA LYS A 8 14.96 -9.39 -18.40
C LYS A 8 15.49 -10.09 -17.15
N ASP A 9 16.49 -9.50 -16.51
CA ASP A 9 17.17 -10.08 -15.35
C ASP A 9 16.59 -9.60 -14.01
N TRP A 10 15.52 -8.79 -14.04
CA TRP A 10 14.90 -8.29 -12.82
C TRP A 10 14.12 -9.41 -12.13
N LYS A 11 14.38 -9.59 -10.82
CA LYS A 11 13.65 -10.55 -9.97
C LYS A 11 12.13 -10.28 -9.95
N LYS A 12 11.72 -9.02 -10.12
CA LYS A 12 10.31 -8.61 -10.25
C LYS A 12 10.17 -7.74 -11.49
N ARG A 13 9.36 -8.18 -12.44
CA ARG A 13 9.07 -7.43 -13.66
C ARG A 13 7.87 -6.49 -13.45
N PRO A 14 7.81 -5.35 -14.16
CA PRO A 14 6.62 -4.50 -14.18
C PRO A 14 5.39 -5.30 -14.64
N ILE A 15 4.22 -4.92 -14.13
CA ILE A 15 2.94 -5.38 -14.67
C ILE A 15 2.54 -4.40 -15.76
N GLU A 16 2.27 -4.93 -16.95
CA GLU A 16 1.92 -4.14 -18.14
C GLU A 16 0.51 -4.50 -18.60
N CYS A 17 -0.26 -3.51 -19.00
CA CYS A 17 -1.60 -3.68 -19.54
C CYS A 17 -1.97 -2.51 -20.46
N ILE A 18 -2.97 -2.71 -21.30
CA ILE A 18 -3.60 -1.66 -22.11
C ILE A 18 -4.98 -1.41 -21.51
N CYS A 19 -5.24 -0.16 -21.11
CA CYS A 19 -6.57 0.28 -20.69
C CYS A 19 -7.36 0.70 -21.93
N ARG A 20 -8.44 -0.02 -22.25
CA ARG A 20 -9.34 0.34 -23.35
C ARG A 20 -10.42 1.31 -22.89
N ALA A 21 -11.11 1.92 -23.85
CA ALA A 21 -12.25 2.79 -23.57
C ALA A 21 -13.31 2.06 -22.72
N GLY A 22 -13.74 2.70 -21.64
CA GLY A 22 -14.71 2.15 -20.69
C GLY A 22 -14.12 1.23 -19.60
N GLU A 23 -12.84 0.84 -19.70
CA GLU A 23 -12.17 0.07 -18.65
C GLU A 23 -11.69 0.98 -17.51
N VAL A 24 -11.57 0.40 -16.31
CA VAL A 24 -11.11 1.09 -15.10
C VAL A 24 -9.93 0.35 -14.52
N ILE A 25 -8.84 1.08 -14.26
CA ILE A 25 -7.67 0.55 -13.55
C ILE A 25 -7.72 1.01 -12.09
N PHE A 26 -7.62 0.04 -11.18
CA PHE A 26 -7.35 0.31 -9.77
C PHE A 26 -5.85 0.23 -9.49
N VAL A 27 -5.26 1.33 -9.01
CA VAL A 27 -3.86 1.39 -8.59
C VAL A 27 -3.77 1.35 -7.06
N PRO A 28 -3.24 0.27 -6.46
CA PRO A 28 -3.10 0.19 -5.00
C PRO A 28 -2.13 1.24 -4.46
N ASN A 29 -2.35 1.69 -3.22
CA ASN A 29 -1.48 2.69 -2.60
C ASN A 29 -0.02 2.17 -2.48
N GLY A 30 0.94 3.01 -2.85
CA GLY A 30 2.37 2.67 -2.83
C GLY A 30 2.90 1.98 -4.10
N TRP A 31 2.06 1.76 -5.11
CA TRP A 31 2.51 1.22 -6.39
C TRP A 31 3.07 2.32 -7.30
N TRP A 32 4.32 2.16 -7.71
CA TRP A 32 4.89 2.92 -8.83
C TRP A 32 4.16 2.57 -10.12
N HIS A 33 3.76 3.58 -10.88
CA HIS A 33 3.04 3.39 -12.13
C HIS A 33 3.41 4.47 -13.15
N LEU A 34 3.37 4.11 -14.42
CA LEU A 34 3.64 4.96 -15.57
C LEU A 34 2.57 4.70 -16.63
N VAL A 35 2.02 5.78 -17.20
CA VAL A 35 0.95 5.72 -18.19
C VAL A 35 1.42 6.40 -19.46
N ILE A 36 1.20 5.74 -20.61
CA ILE A 36 1.52 6.26 -21.94
C ILE A 36 0.23 6.21 -22.76
N ASN A 37 -0.17 7.36 -23.32
CA ASN A 37 -1.27 7.40 -24.28
C ASN A 37 -0.76 6.88 -25.62
N LEU A 38 -1.36 5.79 -26.12
CA LEU A 38 -1.01 5.19 -27.41
C LEU A 38 -1.76 5.84 -28.59
N GLU A 39 -2.86 6.52 -28.28
CA GLU A 39 -3.73 7.27 -29.19
C GLU A 39 -4.31 8.50 -28.47
N GLU A 40 -5.13 9.30 -29.14
CA GLU A 40 -5.82 10.43 -28.51
C GLU A 40 -6.82 9.92 -27.46
N SER A 41 -6.57 10.26 -26.19
CA SER A 41 -7.29 9.68 -25.05
C SER A 41 -7.74 10.74 -24.06
N VAL A 42 -8.94 10.54 -23.50
CA VAL A 42 -9.45 11.29 -22.35
C VAL A 42 -9.75 10.31 -21.22
N ALA A 43 -9.26 10.61 -20.02
CA ALA A 43 -9.49 9.81 -18.83
C ALA A 43 -9.73 10.71 -17.61
N ILE A 44 -10.46 10.19 -16.62
CA ILE A 44 -10.68 10.85 -15.32
C ILE A 44 -10.10 9.94 -14.24
N THR A 45 -9.39 10.53 -13.28
CA THR A 45 -8.74 9.79 -12.19
C THR A 45 -9.13 10.40 -10.84
N HIS A 46 -9.20 9.56 -9.81
CA HIS A 46 -9.42 10.00 -8.45
C HIS A 46 -8.55 9.20 -7.48
N ASN A 47 -7.84 9.90 -6.62
CA ASN A 47 -7.26 9.31 -5.42
C ASN A 47 -8.36 9.19 -4.36
N TYR A 48 -8.37 8.10 -3.60
CA TYR A 48 -9.35 7.91 -2.53
C TYR A 48 -8.74 7.29 -1.27
N VAL A 49 -9.41 7.54 -0.15
CA VAL A 49 -9.10 6.94 1.15
C VAL A 49 -10.21 5.96 1.51
N SER A 50 -9.82 4.78 1.98
CA SER A 50 -10.71 3.74 2.48
C SER A 50 -10.16 3.18 3.79
N ARG A 51 -10.96 2.37 4.50
CA ARG A 51 -10.51 1.67 5.72
C ARG A 51 -9.25 0.81 5.49
N ARG A 52 -8.97 0.39 4.25
CA ARG A 52 -7.81 -0.46 3.92
C ARG A 52 -6.49 0.33 3.88
N ASN A 53 -6.51 1.59 3.46
CA ASN A 53 -5.30 2.43 3.35
C ASN A 53 -5.29 3.60 4.36
N LEU A 54 -6.31 3.73 5.20
CA LEU A 54 -6.45 4.84 6.15
C LEU A 54 -5.21 5.03 7.05
N LEU A 55 -4.67 3.95 7.61
CA LEU A 55 -3.48 4.05 8.46
C LEU A 55 -2.25 4.58 7.69
N ASN A 56 -2.08 4.16 6.43
CA ASN A 56 -1.00 4.64 5.57
C ASN A 56 -1.17 6.14 5.25
N VAL A 57 -2.41 6.60 5.06
CA VAL A 57 -2.72 8.02 4.80
C VAL A 57 -2.47 8.85 6.04
N LEU A 58 -2.88 8.39 7.23
CA LEU A 58 -2.58 9.07 8.49
C LEU A 58 -1.07 9.19 8.72
N GLU A 59 -0.34 8.09 8.52
CA GLU A 59 1.13 8.09 8.61
C GLU A 59 1.76 9.06 7.60
N PHE A 60 1.28 9.07 6.35
CA PHE A 60 1.76 10.01 5.33
C PHE A 60 1.55 11.46 5.73
N LEU A 61 0.36 11.81 6.23
CA LEU A 61 0.02 13.18 6.61
C LEU A 61 0.77 13.67 7.85
N GLU A 62 1.31 12.76 8.67
CA GLU A 62 2.13 13.08 9.84
C GLU A 62 3.59 13.36 9.48
N ARG A 63 4.03 13.05 8.25
CA ARG A 63 5.41 13.26 7.83
C ARG A 63 5.77 14.76 7.75
N PRO A 64 7.01 15.15 8.08
CA PRO A 64 7.42 16.57 8.06
C PRO A 64 7.22 17.27 6.71
N ASN A 65 7.37 16.54 5.60
CA ASN A 65 7.22 17.07 4.25
C ASN A 65 5.82 16.87 3.64
N ALA A 66 4.84 16.40 4.42
CA ALA A 66 3.50 16.13 3.90
C ALA A 66 2.82 17.39 3.33
N SER A 67 3.07 18.56 3.93
CA SER A 67 2.52 19.83 3.48
C SER A 67 2.94 20.24 2.06
N ASP A 68 4.11 19.79 1.63
CA ASP A 68 4.65 20.08 0.30
C ASP A 68 4.06 19.14 -0.76
N LEU A 69 3.66 17.94 -0.33
CA LEU A 69 3.14 16.87 -1.17
C LEU A 69 1.62 16.87 -1.30
N VAL A 70 0.91 17.57 -0.41
CA VAL A 70 -0.55 17.69 -0.45
C VAL A 70 -0.99 18.95 -1.19
N SER A 71 -1.93 18.79 -2.11
CA SER A 71 -2.59 19.87 -2.85
C SER A 71 -4.10 19.86 -2.59
N GLY A 72 -4.85 20.84 -3.14
CA GLY A 72 -6.31 20.89 -3.04
C GLY A 72 -6.88 21.40 -1.71
N THR A 73 -6.04 21.80 -0.75
CA THR A 73 -6.45 22.48 0.49
C THR A 73 -5.53 23.64 0.85
N ARG A 74 -6.10 24.65 1.51
CA ARG A 74 -5.38 25.83 2.02
C ARG A 74 -4.66 25.54 3.33
N ASP A 75 -5.25 24.72 4.20
CA ASP A 75 -4.67 24.36 5.49
C ASP A 75 -4.01 22.98 5.41
N ARG A 76 -2.72 22.99 5.07
CA ARG A 76 -1.91 21.79 4.90
C ARG A 76 -1.21 21.37 6.19
N VAL A 77 -0.86 22.33 7.03
CA VAL A 77 -0.12 22.12 8.29
C VAL A 77 -0.95 21.33 9.29
N ASN A 78 -2.24 21.66 9.43
CA ASN A 78 -3.12 21.01 10.41
C ASN A 78 -3.93 19.87 9.81
N LEU A 79 -3.63 19.46 8.57
CA LEU A 79 -4.45 18.53 7.81
C LEU A 79 -4.56 17.15 8.48
N HIS A 80 -3.45 16.63 9.02
CA HIS A 80 -3.45 15.35 9.73
C HIS A 80 -4.47 15.35 10.88
N GLY A 81 -4.40 16.34 11.77
CA GLY A 81 -5.31 16.46 12.91
C GLY A 81 -6.77 16.64 12.48
N LYS A 82 -7.02 17.54 11.51
CA LYS A 82 -8.37 17.78 10.98
C LYS A 82 -8.97 16.52 10.35
N PHE A 83 -8.19 15.81 9.54
CA PHE A 83 -8.64 14.59 8.89
C PHE A 83 -8.91 13.47 9.90
N LYS A 84 -7.99 13.25 10.84
CA LYS A 84 -8.16 12.26 11.93
C LYS A 84 -9.42 12.55 12.75
N ASN A 85 -9.62 13.79 13.17
CA ASN A 85 -10.77 14.20 13.97
C ASN A 85 -12.08 14.04 13.20
N ALA A 86 -12.11 14.37 11.90
CA ALA A 86 -13.29 14.20 11.06
C ALA A 86 -13.67 12.72 10.91
N ILE A 87 -12.68 11.83 10.72
CA ILE A 87 -12.89 10.39 10.67
C ILE A 87 -13.43 9.87 12.00
N GLU A 88 -12.84 10.28 13.13
CA GLU A 88 -13.27 9.80 14.44
C GLU A 88 -14.67 10.31 14.80
N ALA A 89 -15.01 11.55 14.44
CA ALA A 89 -16.36 12.09 14.63
C ALA A 89 -17.42 11.37 13.78
N THR A 90 -17.07 10.99 12.55
CA THR A 90 -18.00 10.33 11.63
C THR A 90 -18.09 8.82 11.87
N PHE A 91 -16.97 8.19 12.24
CA PHE A 91 -16.85 6.74 12.41
C PHE A 91 -16.04 6.39 13.68
N PRO A 92 -16.61 6.62 14.88
CA PRO A 92 -15.92 6.43 16.15
C PRO A 92 -15.29 5.03 16.29
N GLY A 93 -14.08 4.97 16.84
CA GLY A 93 -13.34 3.73 17.10
C GLY A 93 -12.74 3.06 15.86
N THR A 94 -12.99 3.58 14.65
CA THR A 94 -12.49 2.97 13.41
C THR A 94 -10.96 2.93 13.37
N ILE A 95 -10.30 4.01 13.76
CA ILE A 95 -8.83 4.09 13.73
C ILE A 95 -8.22 3.07 14.70
N ASN A 96 -8.72 3.04 15.94
CA ASN A 96 -8.24 2.11 16.96
C ASN A 96 -8.43 0.65 16.54
N HIS A 97 -9.61 0.30 16.01
CA HIS A 97 -9.88 -1.05 15.50
C HIS A 97 -8.92 -1.44 14.36
N LEU A 98 -8.66 -0.53 13.43
CA LEU A 98 -7.73 -0.77 12.33
C LEU A 98 -6.29 -0.94 12.84
N MET A 99 -5.87 -0.15 13.83
CA MET A 99 -4.55 -0.28 14.44
C MET A 99 -4.36 -1.63 15.13
N GLN A 100 -5.34 -2.08 15.92
CA GLN A 100 -5.32 -3.38 16.56
C GLN A 100 -5.19 -4.50 15.52
N LYS A 101 -6.03 -4.48 14.49
CA LYS A 101 -6.01 -5.46 13.40
C LYS A 101 -4.68 -5.48 12.63
N ALA A 102 -4.06 -4.31 12.46
CA ALA A 102 -2.75 -4.21 11.83
C ALA A 102 -1.66 -4.86 12.69
N GLU A 103 -1.71 -4.67 14.02
CA GLU A 103 -0.77 -5.28 14.95
C GLU A 103 -0.93 -6.81 15.02
N GLU A 104 -2.17 -7.30 15.10
CA GLU A 104 -2.48 -8.74 15.04
C GLU A 104 -1.92 -9.37 13.76
N LYS A 105 -2.08 -8.70 12.61
CA LYS A 105 -1.54 -9.17 11.33
C LYS A 105 0.00 -9.22 11.33
N LYS A 106 0.68 -8.21 11.92
CA LYS A 106 2.14 -8.20 12.06
C LYS A 106 2.61 -9.36 12.95
N VAL A 107 1.95 -9.60 14.08
CA VAL A 107 2.25 -10.72 14.97
C VAL A 107 2.08 -12.06 14.26
N GLN A 108 1.00 -12.22 13.48
CA GLN A 108 0.74 -13.44 12.72
C GLN A 108 1.80 -13.69 11.63
N GLN A 109 2.24 -12.64 10.92
CA GLN A 109 3.33 -12.75 9.94
C GLN A 109 4.66 -13.15 10.59
N LYS A 110 4.98 -12.60 11.76
CA LYS A 110 6.17 -13.01 12.53
C LYS A 110 6.09 -14.47 12.99
N LYS A 111 4.91 -14.95 13.38
CA LYS A 111 4.69 -16.38 13.72
C LYS A 111 4.88 -17.31 12.52
N PHE A 112 4.48 -16.90 11.31
CA PHE A 112 4.73 -17.69 10.09
C PHE A 112 6.23 -17.76 9.75
N SER A 113 6.95 -16.65 9.91
CA SER A 113 8.42 -16.58 9.72
C SER A 113 9.22 -17.45 10.70
N PHE A 114 8.67 -17.78 11.87
CA PHE A 114 9.34 -18.69 12.81
C PHE A 114 9.47 -20.11 12.24
N TRP A 115 8.49 -20.60 11.48
CA TRP A 115 8.55 -21.94 10.88
C TRP A 115 9.54 -22.03 9.73
N ASP A 116 9.80 -20.92 9.02
CA ASP A 116 10.88 -20.84 8.02
C ASP A 116 12.27 -21.04 8.68
N SER A 117 12.44 -20.64 9.95
CA SER A 117 13.69 -20.85 10.71
C SER A 117 13.89 -22.29 11.21
N VAL A 118 12.81 -23.10 11.28
CA VAL A 118 12.90 -24.52 11.66
C VAL A 118 13.30 -25.39 10.47
N ALA A 119 12.93 -24.98 9.25
CA ALA A 119 13.25 -25.67 8.01
C ALA A 119 14.73 -25.53 7.58
N ASP A 120 15.43 -24.47 8.01
CA ASP A 120 16.82 -24.19 7.63
C ASP A 120 17.88 -24.74 8.62
N SER A 121 17.47 -25.64 9.52
CA SER A 121 18.43 -26.41 10.28
C SER A 121 18.81 -27.67 9.50
N HIS A 122 20.01 -27.68 8.93
CA HIS A 122 20.82 -28.88 8.74
C HIS A 122 21.18 -29.53 10.11
N ALA A 123 20.21 -29.67 11.01
CA ALA A 123 20.32 -30.35 12.28
C ALA A 123 19.41 -31.58 12.20
N GLY A 124 20.02 -32.76 12.35
CA GLY A 124 19.38 -34.03 12.15
C GLY A 124 18.08 -34.22 12.96
N ALA A 125 17.14 -34.87 12.29
CA ALA A 125 16.18 -35.81 12.87
C ALA A 125 15.51 -35.40 14.20
N PHE A 126 14.34 -34.76 14.10
CA PHE A 126 13.28 -35.00 15.08
C PHE A 126 12.24 -35.95 14.46
N LYS A 127 12.31 -37.21 14.89
CA LYS A 127 11.37 -38.28 14.57
C LYS A 127 10.48 -38.49 15.80
N PHE A 128 9.18 -38.19 15.70
CA PHE A 128 8.22 -38.72 16.66
C PHE A 128 7.64 -40.03 16.10
N CYS A 129 7.91 -41.13 16.80
CA CYS A 129 7.14 -42.36 16.69
C CYS A 129 6.16 -42.38 17.86
N PHE A 130 4.86 -42.43 17.51
CA PHE A 130 3.65 -42.49 18.36
C PHE A 130 3.34 -41.24 19.18
#